data_AF-A0A355BEQ3-F1
#
_entry.id   AF-A0A355BEQ3-F1
#
_cell.length_a   1.000
_cell.length_b   1.000
_cell.length_c   1.000
_cell.angle_alpha   90.00
_cell.angle_beta   90.00
_cell.angle_gamma   90.00
#
_symmetry.space_group_name_H-M   'P 1'
#
loop_
_entity.id
_entity.type
_entity.pdbx_description
1 polymer ?
#
loop_
_entity_poly.entity_id
_entity_poly.type
_entity_poly.pdbx_seq_one_letter_code
_entity_poly.pdbx_strand_id
1 'polypeptide(L)' 'VVAINDLLDVDHLAYLLKYDSVHGRFNGTVEVKEGKLFVNNKYIRVTAQKDPKLIQWDEKDVNVDVVAECTGIF' A
#
# COMPACT_ATOMS: atom_id res chain seq x y z
N VAL A 1 -2.06 -3.35 -8.47
CA VAL A 1 -2.10 -3.34 -6.99
C VAL A 1 -3.39 -2.65 -6.59
N VAL A 2 -4.19 -3.26 -5.70
CA VAL A 2 -5.48 -2.72 -5.22
C VAL A 2 -5.45 -2.41 -3.73
N ALA A 3 -4.59 -3.10 -2.96
CA ALA A 3 -4.38 -2.86 -1.55
C ALA A 3 -2.92 -3.11 -1.15
N ILE A 4 -2.51 -2.47 -0.05
CA ILE A 4 -1.24 -2.65 0.65
C ILE A 4 -1.54 -2.75 2.15
N ASN A 5 -0.84 -3.62 2.88
CA ASN A 5 -0.88 -3.67 4.33
C ASN A 5 0.53 -3.42 4.89
N ASP A 6 0.66 -2.45 5.78
CA ASP A 6 1.89 -2.18 6.54
C ASP A 6 1.52 -1.52 7.87
N LEU A 7 2.40 -1.57 8.86
CA LEU A 7 2.16 -0.99 10.18
C LEU A 7 2.47 0.52 10.24
N LEU A 8 3.13 1.05 9.20
CA LEU A 8 3.38 2.47 9.05
C LEU A 8 2.12 3.23 8.60
N ASP A 9 2.08 4.52 8.90
CA ASP A 9 1.04 5.40 8.37
C ASP A 9 1.21 5.66 6.86
N VAL A 10 0.12 6.08 6.24
CA VAL A 10 0.04 6.27 4.79
C VAL A 10 0.98 7.35 4.26
N ASP A 11 1.30 8.37 5.07
CA ASP A 11 2.19 9.46 4.67
C ASP A 11 3.63 8.97 4.61
N HIS A 12 4.07 8.16 5.58
CA HIS A 12 5.36 7.49 5.52
C HIS A 12 5.46 6.50 4.35
N LEU A 13 4.42 5.70 4.09
CA LEU A 13 4.39 4.80 2.94
C LEU A 13 4.49 5.56 1.61
N ALA A 14 3.76 6.67 1.48
CA ALA A 14 3.83 7.52 0.30
C ALA A 14 5.22 8.14 0.12
N TYR A 15 5.89 8.52 1.21
CA TYR A 15 7.27 9.02 1.17
C TYR A 15 8.25 7.94 0.70
N LEU A 16 8.19 6.74 1.29
CA LEU A 16 9.08 5.63 0.92
C LEU A 16 8.85 5.18 -0.52
N LEU A 17 7.62 5.19 -1.01
CA LEU A 17 7.33 4.91 -2.41
C LEU A 17 7.90 5.99 -3.34
N LYS A 18 7.89 7.27 -2.94
CA LYS A 18 8.43 8.37 -3.76
C LYS A 18 9.96 8.36 -3.86
N TYR A 19 10.63 7.99 -2.77
CA TYR A 19 12.07 8.17 -2.62
C TYR A 19 12.74 6.84 -2.25
N ASP A 20 13.43 6.26 -3.23
CA ASP A 20 14.29 5.10 -3.03
C ASP A 20 15.76 5.52 -3.19
N SER A 21 16.60 5.17 -2.23
CA SER A 21 18.02 5.55 -2.23
C SER A 21 18.85 4.83 -3.28
N VAL A 22 18.43 3.64 -3.73
CA VAL A 22 19.15 2.79 -4.68
C VAL A 22 18.59 2.99 -6.09
N HIS A 23 17.27 2.96 -6.23
CA HIS A 23 16.59 3.04 -7.51
C HIS A 23 16.15 4.46 -7.90
N GLY A 24 16.31 5.43 -6.99
CA GLY A 24 15.99 6.83 -7.22
C GLY A 24 14.52 7.15 -6.97
N ARG A 25 14.03 8.23 -7.59
CA ARG A 25 12.64 8.68 -7.41
C ARG A 25 11.70 7.83 -8.25
N PHE A 26 10.53 7.52 -7.70
CA PHE A 26 9.47 6.86 -8.46
C PHE A 26 9.02 7.72 -9.64
N ASN A 27 9.00 7.13 -10.84
CA ASN A 27 8.59 7.81 -12.06
C ASN A 27 7.05 7.77 -12.21
N GLY A 28 6.36 8.56 -11.39
CA GLY A 28 4.91 8.67 -11.38
C GLY A 28 4.41 9.61 -10.29
N THR A 29 3.09 9.73 -10.16
CA THR A 29 2.49 10.54 -9.08
C THR A 29 2.15 9.68 -7.88
N VAL A 30 2.48 10.17 -6.70
CA VAL A 30 2.10 9.56 -5.42
C VAL A 30 1.52 10.67 -4.56
N GLU A 31 0.27 10.53 -4.15
CA GLU A 31 -0.47 11.55 -3.42
C GLU A 31 -1.20 10.90 -2.25
N VAL A 32 -1.26 11.60 -1.12
CA VAL A 32 -2.15 11.25 -0.02
C VAL A 32 -3.28 12.28 -0.01
N LYS A 33 -4.52 11.83 -0.14
CA LYS A 33 -5.71 12.68 -0.14
C LYS A 33 -6.64 12.14 0.93
N GLU A 34 -6.94 12.93 1.97
CA GLU A 34 -7.83 12.52 3.06
C GLU A 34 -7.43 11.18 3.72
N GLY A 35 -6.12 10.97 3.93
CA GLY A 35 -5.59 9.72 4.51
C GLY A 35 -5.62 8.51 3.57
N LYS A 36 -5.92 8.71 2.28
CA LYS A 36 -5.95 7.66 1.25
C LYS A 36 -4.79 7.80 0.29
N LEU A 37 -4.16 6.67 -0.04
CA LEU A 37 -3.05 6.62 -0.99
C LEU A 37 -3.57 6.60 -2.42
N PHE A 38 -3.03 7.49 -3.26
CA PHE A 38 -3.25 7.50 -4.70
C PHE A 38 -1.90 7.38 -5.41
N VAL A 39 -1.80 6.42 -6.33
CA VAL A 39 -0.63 6.23 -7.19
C VAL A 39 -1.08 6.31 -8.64
N ASN A 40 -0.53 7.26 -9.41
CA ASN A 40 -0.96 7.53 -10.79
C ASN A 40 -2.48 7.69 -10.90
N ASN A 41 -3.06 8.50 -10.01
CA ASN A 41 -4.51 8.74 -9.86
C ASN A 41 -5.37 7.52 -9.52
N LYS A 42 -4.77 6.36 -9.23
CA LYS A 42 -5.49 5.17 -8.76
C LYS A 42 -5.46 5.10 -7.25
N TYR A 43 -6.64 4.95 -6.65
CA TYR A 43 -6.77 4.69 -5.23
C TYR A 43 -6.21 3.32 -4.88
N ILE A 44 -5.42 3.25 -3.80
CA ILE A 44 -4.90 2.02 -3.21
C ILE A 44 -5.37 1.96 -1.76
N ARG A 45 -6.09 0.90 -1.39
CA ARG A 45 -6.49 0.70 0.01
C ARG A 45 -5.25 0.42 0.85
N VAL A 46 -5.10 1.12 1.97
CA VAL A 46 -4.02 0.90 2.93
C VAL A 46 -4.62 0.45 4.26
N THR A 47 -4.09 -0.63 4.82
CA THR A 47 -4.46 -1.15 6.14
C THR A 47 -3.22 -1.30 7.03
N ALA A 48 -3.42 -1.33 8.34
CA ALA A 48 -2.35 -1.51 9.33
C ALA A 48 -2.66 -2.65 10.30
N GLN A 49 -2.74 -3.87 9.77
CA GLN A 49 -3.04 -5.07 10.55
C GLN A 49 -1.80 -5.94 10.72
N LYS A 50 -1.57 -6.39 11.96
CA LYS A 50 -0.50 -7.35 12.30
C LYS A 50 -0.89 -8.79 12.00
N ASP A 51 -2.15 -9.15 12.22
CA ASP A 51 -2.67 -10.48 11.88
C ASP A 51 -3.17 -10.45 10.42
N PRO A 52 -2.58 -11.24 9.50
CA PRO A 52 -2.99 -11.29 8.10
C PRO A 52 -4.47 -11.62 7.88
N LYS A 53 -5.10 -12.33 8.83
CA LYS A 53 -6.52 -12.71 8.75
C LYS A 53 -7.46 -11.52 8.91
N LEU A 54 -6.99 -10.41 9.51
CA LEU A 54 -7.79 -9.21 9.76
C LEU A 54 -7.75 -8.19 8.62
N ILE A 55 -6.97 -8.43 7.56
CA ILE A 55 -6.77 -7.47 6.46
C ILE A 55 -8.00 -7.40 5.52
N GLN A 56 -8.87 -8.42 5.53
CA GLN A 56 -10.10 -8.48 4.73
C GLN A 56 -9.79 -8.32 3.23
N TRP A 57 -9.01 -9.25 2.67
CA TRP A 57 -8.61 -9.23 1.26
C TRP A 57 -9.77 -9.43 0.27
N ASP A 58 -10.82 -10.09 0.74
CA ASP A 58 -12.06 -10.41 0.04
C ASP A 58 -13.13 -9.31 0.13
N GLU A 59 -12.81 -8.17 0.76
CA GLU A 59 -13.69 -7.01 0.79
C GLU A 59 -14.07 -6.61 -0.64
N LYS A 60 -15.37 -6.46 -0.90
CA LYS A 60 -15.95 -6.38 -2.26
C LYS A 60 -15.33 -5.28 -3.14
N ASP A 61 -14.96 -4.16 -2.54
CA ASP A 61 -14.39 -3.00 -3.24
C ASP A 61 -12.87 -3.14 -3.50
N VAL A 62 -12.25 -4.19 -2.98
CA VAL A 62 -10.82 -4.49 -3.10
C VAL A 62 -10.60 -5.72 -3.97
N ASN A 63 -11.29 -6.82 -3.64
CA ASN A 63 -11.33 -8.08 -4.36
C ASN A 63 -9.95 -8.57 -4.84
N VAL A 64 -9.09 -8.95 -3.89
CA VAL A 64 -7.72 -9.39 -4.19
C VAL A 64 -7.70 -10.82 -4.73
N ASP A 65 -7.14 -11.02 -5.93
CA ASP A 65 -6.91 -12.35 -6.51
C ASP A 65 -5.60 -12.99 -6.01
N VAL A 66 -4.55 -12.19 -5.80
CA VAL A 66 -3.20 -12.63 -5.44
C VAL A 66 -2.59 -11.70 -4.39
N VAL A 67 -2.02 -12.30 -3.34
CA VAL A 67 -1.26 -11.59 -2.31
C VAL A 67 0.23 -11.83 -2.54
N ALA A 68 1.01 -10.76 -2.65
CA ALA A 68 2.46 -10.82 -2.55
C ALA A 68 2.86 -10.69 -1.07
N GLU A 69 3.29 -11.80 -0.46
CA GLU A 69 3.87 -11.79 0.89
C GLU A 69 5.31 -11.28 0.79
N CYS A 70 5.59 -10.15 1.45
CA CYS A 70 6.90 -9.51 1.41
C CYS A 70 7.35 -9.05 2.81
N THR A 71 6.69 -9.51 3.88
CA THR A 71 7.08 -9.18 5.25
C THR A 71 8.25 -10.02 5.72
N GLY A 72 8.46 -11.20 5.12
CA GLY A 72 9.51 -12.14 5.51
C GLY A 72 9.20 -12.90 6.80
N ILE A 73 7.95 -12.84 7.26
CA ILE A 73 7.46 -13.54 8.45
C ILE A 73 6.62 -14.77 8.09
N PHE A 74 5.93 -14.73 6.94
CA PHE A 74 4.97 -15.75 6.51
C PHE A 74 5.42 -16.48 5.24
#